data_AF-A0A973DZN9-F1
#
_entry.id   AF-A0A973DZN9-F1
#
_cell.length_a   1.000
_cell.length_b   1.000
_cell.length_c   1.000
_cell.angle_alpha   90.00
_cell.angle_beta   90.00
_cell.angle_gamma   90.00
#
_symmetry.space_group_name_H-M   'P 1'
#
loop_
_entity.id
_entity.type
_entity.pdbx_description
1 polymer ?
#
loop_
_entity_poly.entity_id
_entity_poly.type
_entity_poly.pdbx_seq_one_letter_code
_entity_poly.pdbx_strand_id
1 'polypeptide(L)'
;GMLPSASLGAPMANGRPKAMYEPVHGSAPDIAGQGKANPIACILSFAMALRYSFDAGAEADRLEAAVETVLAQGLRTPDLLGEDGVSPVTTTEMGDGILAALDASL
;
A
#
# COMPACT_ATOMS: atom_id res chain seq x y z
N GLY A 1 -4.67 5.26 7.55
CA GLY A 1 -3.94 4.00 7.81
C GLY A 1 -2.97 3.72 6.69
N MET A 2 -1.82 4.40 6.67
CA MET A 2 -0.89 4.41 5.53
C MET A 2 0.42 3.66 5.79
N LEU A 3 0.76 3.40 7.05
CA LEU A 3 2.08 2.90 7.42
C LEU A 3 2.15 1.37 7.19
N PRO A 4 3.10 0.90 6.36
CA PRO A 4 3.37 -0.52 6.21
C PRO A 4 4.32 -1.00 7.33
N SER A 5 4.38 -2.31 7.57
CA SER A 5 5.38 -2.91 8.47
C SER A 5 5.98 -4.22 7.92
N ALA A 6 7.20 -4.51 8.37
CA ALA A 6 7.93 -5.74 8.08
C ALA A 6 8.57 -6.28 9.36
N SER A 7 8.37 -7.57 9.63
CA SER A 7 9.08 -8.33 10.65
C SER A 7 10.10 -9.23 9.97
N LEU A 8 11.39 -8.91 10.12
CA LEU A 8 12.49 -9.65 9.50
C LEU A 8 13.14 -10.59 10.51
N GLY A 9 13.15 -11.89 10.22
CA GLY A 9 13.85 -12.91 11.00
C GLY A 9 15.36 -12.86 10.81
N ALA A 10 16.07 -13.80 11.44
CA ALA A 10 17.51 -13.97 11.21
C ALA A 10 17.79 -14.32 9.72
N PRO A 11 18.93 -13.85 9.15
CA PRO A 11 19.33 -14.22 7.80
C PRO A 11 19.41 -15.75 7.64
N MET A 12 18.83 -16.28 6.57
CA MET A 12 19.01 -17.67 6.18
C MET A 12 20.36 -17.86 5.46
N ALA A 13 20.72 -19.11 5.15
CA ALA A 13 21.94 -19.44 4.42
C ALA A 13 22.05 -18.77 3.03
N ASN A 14 20.92 -18.38 2.43
CA ASN A 14 20.86 -17.65 1.16
C ASN A 14 20.90 -16.12 1.33
N GLY A 15 21.21 -15.63 2.54
CA GLY A 15 21.27 -14.19 2.87
C GLY A 15 19.91 -13.53 3.11
N ARG A 16 18.79 -14.19 2.80
CA ARG A 16 17.44 -13.61 2.93
C ARG A 16 16.78 -14.04 4.24
N PRO A 17 16.19 -13.13 5.02
CA PRO A 17 15.45 -13.51 6.22
C PRO A 17 14.10 -14.13 5.84
N LYS A 18 13.57 -15.00 6.70
CA LYS A 18 12.12 -15.25 6.71
C LYS A 18 11.44 -13.96 7.18
N ALA A 19 10.37 -13.54 6.50
CA ALA A 19 9.74 -12.26 6.77
C ALA A 19 8.22 -12.36 6.75
N MET A 20 7.59 -11.47 7.52
CA MET A 20 6.15 -11.22 7.51
C MET A 20 5.92 -9.73 7.23
N TYR A 21 5.01 -9.43 6.32
CA TYR A 21 4.67 -8.08 5.89
C TYR A 21 3.19 -7.84 6.12
N GLU A 22 2.85 -6.76 6.78
CA GLU A 22 1.47 -6.46 7.16
C GLU A 22 1.27 -4.94 7.28
N PRO A 23 0.05 -4.41 7.12
CA PRO A 23 -0.22 -3.03 7.46
C PRO A 23 -0.13 -2.82 8.99
N VAL A 24 0.29 -1.62 9.43
CA VAL A 24 0.30 -1.28 10.87
C VAL A 24 -1.11 -1.15 11.45
N HIS A 25 -2.10 -0.78 10.62
CA HIS A 25 -3.46 -0.58 11.11
C HIS A 25 -4.12 -1.91 11.50
N GLY A 26 -5.04 -1.84 12.48
CA GLY A 26 -5.86 -2.99 12.89
C GLY A 26 -6.99 -3.31 11.90
N SER A 27 -7.95 -4.12 12.34
CA SER A 27 -9.02 -4.66 11.49
C SER A 27 -10.16 -3.71 11.15
N ALA A 28 -10.36 -2.63 11.90
CA ALA A 28 -11.43 -1.64 11.72
C ALA A 28 -12.82 -2.29 11.44
N PRO A 29 -13.35 -3.09 12.38
CA PRO A 29 -14.55 -3.92 12.15
C PRO A 29 -15.81 -3.10 11.85
N ASP A 30 -15.86 -1.84 12.30
CA ASP A 30 -16.93 -0.88 12.09
C ASP A 30 -17.11 -0.47 10.61
N ILE A 31 -16.08 -0.63 9.77
CA ILE A 31 -16.14 -0.35 8.32
C ILE A 31 -16.03 -1.60 7.43
N ALA A 32 -15.99 -2.79 8.03
CA ALA A 32 -15.89 -4.04 7.29
C ALA A 32 -17.08 -4.21 6.31
N GLY A 33 -16.78 -4.59 5.07
CA GLY A 33 -17.78 -4.78 4.01
C GLY A 33 -18.34 -3.49 3.40
N GLN A 34 -17.89 -2.31 3.83
CA GLN A 34 -18.41 -1.02 3.32
C GLN A 34 -17.55 -0.41 2.21
N GLY A 35 -16.45 -1.05 1.82
CA GLY A 35 -15.54 -0.51 0.80
C GLY A 35 -14.87 0.82 1.20
N LYS A 36 -14.73 1.08 2.51
CA LYS A 36 -14.15 2.32 3.05
C LYS A 36 -12.70 2.17 3.55
N ALA A 37 -12.19 0.95 3.62
CA ALA A 37 -10.85 0.70 4.12
C ALA A 37 -9.81 1.27 3.14
N ASN A 38 -8.77 1.88 3.68
CA ASN A 38 -7.63 2.34 2.91
C ASN A 38 -6.69 1.16 2.59
N PRO A 39 -6.50 0.79 1.31
CA PRO A 39 -5.67 -0.37 0.96
C PRO A 39 -4.16 -0.06 0.97
N ILE A 40 -3.76 1.22 1.07
CA ILE A 40 -2.40 1.66 0.77
C ILE A 40 -1.36 1.02 1.70
N ALA A 41 -1.60 0.94 3.01
CA ALA A 41 -0.64 0.33 3.93
C ALA A 41 -0.37 -1.14 3.57
N CYS A 42 -1.40 -1.90 3.18
CA CYS A 42 -1.24 -3.29 2.77
C CYS A 42 -0.44 -3.40 1.46
N ILE A 43 -0.72 -2.53 0.49
CA ILE A 43 0.01 -2.46 -0.78
C ILE A 43 1.49 -2.10 -0.55
N LEU A 44 1.78 -1.11 0.28
CA LEU A 44 3.16 -0.72 0.61
C LEU A 44 3.88 -1.80 1.44
N SER A 45 3.15 -2.61 2.22
CA SER A 45 3.72 -3.80 2.85
C SER A 45 4.16 -4.85 1.82
N PHE A 46 3.43 -4.97 0.71
CA PHE A 46 3.87 -5.79 -0.41
C PHE A 46 5.09 -5.19 -1.15
N ALA A 47 5.20 -3.87 -1.26
CA ALA A 47 6.41 -3.21 -1.78
C ALA A 47 7.66 -3.59 -0.96
N MET A 48 7.55 -3.65 0.37
CA MET A 48 8.62 -4.17 1.22
C MET A 48 8.94 -5.64 0.96
N ALA A 49 7.94 -6.48 0.65
CA ALA A 49 8.18 -7.87 0.27
C ALA A 49 8.98 -7.98 -1.03
N LEU A 50 8.63 -7.18 -2.05
CA LEU A 50 9.39 -7.04 -3.30
C LEU A 50 10.85 -6.69 -3.00
N ARG A 51 11.07 -5.70 -2.14
CA ARG A 51 12.41 -5.23 -1.77
C ARG A 51 13.22 -6.25 -0.98
N TYR A 52 12.68 -6.81 0.11
CA TYR A 52 13.47 -7.58 1.08
C TYR A 52 13.45 -9.09 0.85
N SER A 53 12.40 -9.64 0.21
CA SER A 53 12.28 -11.09 -0.02
C SER A 53 12.53 -11.50 -1.47
N PHE A 54 12.20 -10.62 -2.42
CA PHE A 54 12.29 -10.94 -3.85
C PHE A 54 13.45 -10.26 -4.58
N ASP A 55 14.21 -9.38 -3.91
CA ASP A 55 15.30 -8.60 -4.53
C ASP A 55 14.82 -7.78 -5.76
N ALA A 56 13.54 -7.40 -5.74
CA ALA A 56 12.86 -6.68 -6.80
C ALA A 56 12.72 -5.20 -6.41
N GLY A 57 13.84 -4.57 -6.06
CA GLY A 57 13.86 -3.18 -5.57
C GLY A 57 13.26 -2.18 -6.55
N ALA A 58 13.52 -2.35 -7.85
CA ALA A 58 12.96 -1.49 -8.90
C ALA A 58 11.42 -1.60 -8.97
N GLU A 59 10.86 -2.80 -8.82
CA GLU A 59 9.40 -2.99 -8.81
C GLU A 59 8.77 -2.44 -7.52
N ALA A 60 9.49 -2.51 -6.39
CA ALA A 60 9.06 -1.87 -5.15
C ALA A 60 8.99 -0.34 -5.29
N ASP A 61 10.05 0.29 -5.81
CA ASP A 61 10.11 1.74 -6.06
C ASP A 61 8.98 2.18 -7.01
N ARG A 62 8.70 1.37 -8.03
CA ARG A 62 7.65 1.63 -9.01
C ARG A 62 6.25 1.56 -8.41
N LEU A 63 5.99 0.59 -7.53
CA LEU A 63 4.73 0.50 -6.79
C LEU A 63 4.55 1.65 -5.79
N GLU A 64 5.62 2.04 -5.09
CA GLU A 64 5.64 3.20 -4.19
C GLU A 64 5.32 4.50 -4.97
N ALA A 65 5.96 4.72 -6.11
CA ALA A 65 5.71 5.87 -6.98
C ALA A 65 4.28 5.90 -7.55
N ALA A 66 3.67 4.75 -7.84
CA ALA A 66 2.27 4.67 -8.27
C ALA A 66 1.32 5.16 -7.16
N VAL A 67 1.57 4.76 -5.90
CA VAL A 67 0.80 5.25 -4.75
C VAL A 67 0.98 6.76 -4.57
N GLU A 68 2.20 7.26 -4.65
CA GLU A 68 2.47 8.72 -4.59
C GLU A 68 1.74 9.49 -5.67
N THR A 69 1.73 8.98 -6.90
CA THR A 69 1.05 9.57 -8.05
C THR A 69 -0.45 9.69 -7.80
N VAL A 70 -1.09 8.63 -7.33
CA VAL A 70 -2.53 8.62 -7.03
C VAL A 70 -2.89 9.60 -5.93
N LEU A 71 -2.05 9.71 -4.89
CA LEU A 71 -2.23 10.70 -3.84
C LEU A 71 -2.02 12.14 -4.35
N ALA A 72 -1.05 12.36 -5.24
CA ALA A 72 -0.82 13.65 -5.88
C ALA A 72 -1.99 14.06 -6.80
N GLN A 73 -2.69 13.10 -7.41
CA GLN A 73 -3.93 13.32 -8.16
C GLN A 73 -5.15 13.64 -7.28
N GLY A 74 -4.99 13.60 -5.96
CA GLY A 74 -6.02 14.02 -5.01
C GLY A 74 -6.99 12.92 -4.58
N LEU A 75 -6.77 11.65 -4.96
CA LEU A 75 -7.61 10.55 -4.49
C LEU A 75 -7.41 10.35 -2.99
N ARG A 76 -8.51 10.28 -2.24
CA ARG A 76 -8.50 10.09 -0.78
C ARG A 76 -9.56 9.08 -0.40
N THR A 77 -9.20 8.07 0.39
CA THR A 77 -10.17 7.24 1.11
C THR A 77 -10.72 8.02 2.33
N PRO A 78 -11.83 7.58 2.94
CA PRO A 78 -12.48 8.33 4.03
C PRO A 78 -11.56 8.70 5.20
N ASP A 79 -10.58 7.87 5.53
CA ASP A 79 -9.60 8.11 6.60
C ASP A 79 -8.54 9.18 6.26
N LEU A 80 -8.44 9.59 5.00
CA LEU A 80 -7.47 10.57 4.50
C LEU A 80 -8.12 11.90 4.10
N LEU A 81 -9.43 12.07 4.33
CA LEU A 81 -10.12 13.31 4.03
C LEU A 81 -9.63 14.45 4.93
N GLY A 82 -9.20 15.53 4.31
CA GLY A 82 -8.94 16.82 4.96
C GLY A 82 -10.16 17.74 4.92
N GLU A 83 -9.96 19.01 5.27
CA GLU A 83 -11.01 20.04 5.28
C GLU A 83 -11.47 20.47 3.87
N ASP A 84 -10.72 20.11 2.82
CA ASP A 84 -10.91 20.58 1.44
C ASP A 84 -12.14 19.99 0.70
N GLY A 85 -12.99 19.21 1.38
CA GLY A 85 -14.31 18.82 0.88
C GLY A 85 -14.32 17.91 -0.35
N VAL A 86 -13.24 17.17 -0.61
CA VAL A 86 -13.18 16.17 -1.70
C VAL A 86 -14.06 14.97 -1.35
N SER A 87 -14.81 14.43 -2.32
CA SER A 87 -15.54 13.18 -2.12
C SER A 87 -14.57 12.00 -1.97
N PRO A 88 -14.73 11.14 -0.95
CA PRO A 88 -13.85 10.00 -0.78
C PRO A 88 -14.05 8.96 -1.87
N VAL A 89 -12.96 8.33 -2.29
CA VAL A 89 -13.00 7.11 -3.11
C VAL A 89 -13.15 5.88 -2.21
N THR A 90 -13.71 4.82 -2.78
CA THR A 90 -13.80 3.50 -2.17
C THR A 90 -12.45 2.77 -2.17
N THR A 91 -12.36 1.66 -1.43
CA THR A 91 -11.20 0.76 -1.42
C THR A 91 -10.85 0.29 -2.84
N THR A 92 -11.86 -0.09 -3.63
CA THR A 92 -11.66 -0.56 -5.01
C THR A 92 -11.18 0.55 -5.91
N GLU A 93 -11.81 1.73 -5.86
CA GLU A 93 -11.41 2.88 -6.68
C GLU A 93 -9.98 3.36 -6.36
N MET A 94 -9.57 3.30 -5.10
CA MET A 94 -8.16 3.55 -4.73
C MET A 94 -7.23 2.51 -5.35
N GLY A 95 -7.59 1.23 -5.30
CA GLY A 95 -6.84 0.15 -5.93
C GLY A 95 -6.74 0.31 -7.44
N ASP A 96 -7.85 0.63 -8.10
CA ASP A 96 -7.92 0.87 -9.55
C ASP A 96 -7.04 2.06 -9.96
N GLY A 97 -7.05 3.14 -9.16
CA GLY A 97 -6.16 4.29 -9.38
C GLY A 97 -4.68 3.89 -9.31
N ILE A 98 -4.31 3.06 -8.32
CA ILE A 98 -2.92 2.59 -8.16
C ILE A 98 -2.53 1.68 -9.32
N LEU A 99 -3.41 0.77 -9.75
CA LEU A 99 -3.18 -0.08 -10.92
C LEU A 99 -2.98 0.74 -12.20
N ALA A 100 -3.83 1.75 -12.43
CA ALA A 100 -3.71 2.63 -13.59
C ALA A 100 -2.39 3.41 -13.58
N ALA A 101 -1.97 3.94 -12.42
CA ALA A 101 -0.67 4.62 -12.29
C ALA A 101 0.50 3.65 -12.49
N LEU A 102 0.39 2.41 -12.03
CA LEU A 102 1.40 1.37 -12.23
C LEU A 102 1.50 0.99 -13.72
N ASP A 103 0.39 0.74 -14.40
CA ASP A 103 0.37 0.39 -15.84
C ASP A 103 0.94 1.51 -16.71
N ALA A 104 0.68 2.78 -16.36
CA ALA A 104 1.22 3.94 -17.06
C ALA A 104 2.75 4.11 -16.92
N SER A 105 3.40 3.33 -16.06
CA SER A 105 4.86 3.34 -15.85
C SER A 105 5.60 2.18 -16.52
N LEU A 106 4.91 1.38 -17.35
CA LEU A 106 5.51 0.39 -18.28
C LEU A 106 6.15 1.08 -19.49
#